data_AF-A0A8J3T9H2-F1
#
_entry.id   AF-A0A8J3T9H2-F1
#
_cell.length_a   1.000
_cell.length_b   1.000
_cell.length_c   1.000
_cell.angle_alpha   90.00
_cell.angle_beta   90.00
_cell.angle_gamma   90.00
#
_symmetry.space_group_name_H-M   'P 1'
#
loop_
_entity.id
_entity.type
_entity.pdbx_description
1 polymer ?
#
loop_
_entity_poly.entity_id
_entity_poly.type
_entity_poly.pdbx_seq_one_letter_code
_entity_poly.pdbx_strand_id
1 'polypeptide(L)'
;MAPTPEEVAVAIEALRADASLMRSIGGELAAAANAASNQVLSMFELAGLSDYVGLPATYAELQQQMVMLLKEGERAFDSIADALNTAANAYEDDERNVVRRMNAVN
;
A
#
# COMPACT_ATOMS: atom_id res chain seq x y z
N MET A 1 -5.95 29.90 15.79
CA MET A 1 -4.68 30.41 15.24
C MET A 1 -4.42 29.60 13.97
N ALA A 2 -4.07 30.24 12.85
CA ALA A 2 -3.75 29.51 11.62
C ALA A 2 -2.32 28.95 11.70
N PRO A 3 -2.03 27.79 11.08
CA PRO A 3 -0.70 27.19 11.10
C PRO A 3 0.34 28.10 10.42
N THR A 4 1.58 28.03 10.89
CA THR A 4 2.70 28.75 10.28
C THR A 4 3.20 28.05 9.01
N PRO A 5 3.90 28.74 8.10
CA PRO A 5 4.50 28.09 6.92
C PRO A 5 5.47 26.94 7.28
N GLU A 6 6.19 27.07 8.39
CA GLU A 6 7.08 26.00 8.88
C GLU A 6 6.28 24.77 9.32
N GLU A 7 5.14 24.97 9.99
CA GLU A 7 4.24 23.88 10.40
C GLU A 7 3.61 23.16 9.19
N VAL A 8 3.27 23.91 8.13
CA VAL A 8 2.73 23.33 6.89
C VAL A 8 3.80 22.54 6.14
N ALA A 9 5.02 23.06 6.02
CA ALA A 9 6.13 22.34 5.40
C ALA A 9 6.44 21.01 6.12
N VAL A 10 6.46 21.02 7.45
CA VAL A 10 6.63 19.79 8.26
C VAL A 10 5.49 18.80 8.03
N ALA A 11 4.24 19.29 7.95
CA ALA A 11 3.09 18.43 7.67
C ALA A 11 3.15 17.81 6.27
N ILE A 12 3.59 18.56 5.26
CA ILE A 12 3.79 18.06 3.89
C ILE A 12 4.85 16.94 3.88
N GLU A 13 5.97 17.14 4.57
CA GLU A 13 7.02 16.12 4.66
C GLU A 13 6.51 14.85 5.36
N ALA A 14 5.75 15.00 6.44
CA ALA A 14 5.11 13.87 7.13
C ALA A 14 4.15 13.11 6.21
N LEU A 15 3.29 13.81 5.45
CA LEU A 15 2.39 13.17 4.48
C LEU A 15 3.15 12.38 3.41
N ARG A 16 4.27 12.92 2.91
CA ARG A 16 5.13 12.25 1.92
C ARG A 16 5.83 11.02 2.54
N ALA A 17 6.29 11.13 3.77
CA ALA A 17 6.91 10.02 4.51
C ALA A 17 5.91 8.88 4.75
N ASP A 18 4.69 9.21 5.20
CA ASP A 18 3.62 8.23 5.41
C ASP A 18 3.22 7.58 4.08
N ALA A 19 3.13 8.34 2.99
CA ALA A 19 2.87 7.78 1.66
C ALA A 19 3.94 6.76 1.25
N SER A 20 5.22 7.07 1.50
CA SER A 20 6.32 6.14 1.24
C SER A 20 6.24 4.87 2.09
N LEU A 21 5.87 5.00 3.37
CA LEU A 21 5.68 3.86 4.25
C LEU A 21 4.54 2.95 3.76
N MET A 22 3.40 3.53 3.37
CA MET A 22 2.28 2.76 2.84
C MET A 22 2.68 2.01 1.56
N ARG A 23 3.43 2.62 0.63
CA ARG A 23 3.97 1.92 -0.55
C ARG A 23 4.90 0.78 -0.18
N SER A 24 5.73 0.94 0.86
CA SER A 24 6.62 -0.13 1.33
C SER A 24 5.82 -1.33 1.82
N ILE A 25 4.77 -1.08 2.62
CA ILE A 25 3.87 -2.14 3.11
C ILE A 25 3.15 -2.83 1.93
N GLY A 26 2.67 -2.06 0.95
CA GLY A 26 2.09 -2.62 -0.28
C GLY A 26 3.06 -3.54 -1.02
N GLY A 27 4.32 -3.13 -1.14
CA GLY A 27 5.38 -3.94 -1.73
C GLY A 27 5.68 -5.24 -0.97
N GLU A 28 5.63 -5.21 0.37
CA GLU A 28 5.77 -6.42 1.19
C GLU A 28 4.60 -7.40 0.98
N LEU A 29 3.38 -6.89 0.85
CA LEU A 29 2.21 -7.71 0.53
C LEU A 29 2.29 -8.31 -0.87
N ALA A 30 2.77 -7.55 -1.85
CA ALA A 30 3.02 -8.05 -3.21
C ALA A 30 4.06 -9.17 -3.21
N ALA A 31 5.16 -9.00 -2.45
CA ALA A 31 6.17 -10.04 -2.28
C ALA A 31 5.61 -11.29 -1.60
N ALA A 32 4.80 -11.12 -0.56
CA ALA A 32 4.11 -12.22 0.12
C ALA A 32 3.13 -12.94 -0.81
N ALA A 33 2.38 -12.22 -1.64
CA ALA A 33 1.47 -12.81 -2.63
C ALA A 33 2.22 -13.67 -3.64
N ASN A 34 3.37 -13.19 -4.12
CA ASN A 34 4.23 -13.94 -5.05
C ASN A 34 4.84 -15.19 -4.37
N ALA A 35 5.28 -15.06 -3.12
CA ALA A 35 5.76 -16.22 -2.36
C ALA A 35 4.64 -17.25 -2.15
N ALA A 36 3.45 -16.79 -1.78
CA ALA A 36 2.26 -17.63 -1.60
C ALA A 36 1.88 -18.35 -2.90
N SER A 37 1.90 -17.68 -4.06
CA SER A 37 1.59 -18.32 -5.34
C SER A 37 2.62 -19.34 -5.80
N ASN A 38 3.87 -19.19 -5.37
CA ASN A 38 4.97 -20.08 -5.74
C ASN A 38 5.10 -21.30 -4.82
N GLN A 39 4.43 -21.30 -3.66
CA GLN A 39 4.34 -22.49 -2.80
C GLN A 39 3.39 -23.51 -3.42
N VAL A 40 3.90 -24.35 -4.31
CA VAL A 40 3.15 -25.52 -4.79
C VAL A 40 3.51 -26.69 -3.89
N LEU A 41 2.62 -27.08 -2.98
CA LEU A 41 2.72 -28.42 -2.37
C LEU A 41 2.51 -29.43 -3.48
N SER A 42 3.54 -30.21 -3.78
CA SER A 42 3.47 -31.22 -4.81
C SER A 42 2.47 -32.31 -4.40
N MET A 43 1.82 -32.92 -5.39
CA MET A 43 0.93 -34.05 -5.17
C MET A 43 1.63 -35.17 -4.38
N PHE A 44 2.95 -35.29 -4.44
CA PHE A 44 3.73 -36.27 -3.66
C PHE A 44 3.81 -35.95 -2.15
N GLU A 45 3.87 -34.67 -1.79
CA GLU A 45 3.88 -34.22 -0.38
C GLU A 45 2.49 -34.33 0.25
N LEU A 46 1.44 -34.18 -0.57
CA LEU A 46 0.05 -34.36 -0.15
C LEU A 46 -0.43 -35.82 -0.31
N ALA A 47 0.17 -36.63 -1.19
CA ALA A 47 -0.24 -38.01 -1.51
C ALA A 47 -0.21 -38.93 -0.30
N GLY A 48 0.77 -38.76 0.59
CA GLY A 48 0.85 -39.52 1.84
C GLY A 48 -0.34 -39.29 2.78
N LEU A 49 -1.11 -38.20 2.59
CA LEU A 49 -2.31 -37.83 3.34
C LEU A 49 -3.59 -37.84 2.46
N SER A 50 -3.48 -37.85 1.13
CA SER A 50 -4.59 -37.58 0.20
C SER A 50 -5.35 -38.80 -0.30
N ASP A 51 -4.94 -40.01 0.07
CA ASP A 51 -5.69 -41.23 -0.30
C ASP A 51 -7.10 -41.29 0.32
N TYR A 52 -7.52 -40.28 1.10
CA TYR A 52 -8.84 -40.26 1.72
C TYR A 52 -9.71 -38.98 1.56
N VAL A 53 -9.18 -37.81 1.18
CA VAL A 53 -10.00 -36.56 1.19
C VAL A 53 -9.44 -35.54 0.20
N GLY A 54 -10.30 -34.71 -0.43
CA GLY A 54 -9.99 -33.64 -1.42
C GLY A 54 -9.07 -32.48 -0.97
N LEU A 55 -8.11 -32.78 -0.08
CA LEU A 55 -7.07 -31.90 0.47
C LEU A 55 -6.29 -31.10 -0.58
N PRO A 56 -5.88 -31.66 -1.74
CA PRO A 56 -5.16 -30.86 -2.74
C PRO A 56 -6.02 -29.74 -3.33
N ALA A 57 -7.32 -29.99 -3.54
CA ALA A 57 -8.24 -28.98 -4.07
C ALA A 57 -8.49 -27.87 -3.04
N THR A 58 -8.77 -28.25 -1.79
CA THR A 58 -8.96 -27.29 -0.69
C THR A 58 -7.70 -26.45 -0.43
N TYR A 59 -6.51 -27.06 -0.51
CA TYR A 59 -5.25 -26.31 -0.40
C TYR A 59 -5.09 -25.28 -1.52
N ALA A 60 -5.37 -25.67 -2.77
CA ALA A 60 -5.30 -24.76 -3.91
C ALA A 60 -6.30 -23.59 -3.78
N GLU A 61 -7.52 -23.85 -3.30
CA GLU A 61 -8.53 -22.81 -3.04
C GLU A 61 -8.07 -21.83 -1.95
N LEU A 62 -7.55 -22.34 -0.83
CA LEU A 62 -7.02 -21.51 0.26
C LEU A 62 -5.83 -20.67 -0.19
N GLN A 63 -4.91 -21.26 -0.96
CA GLN A 63 -3.78 -20.55 -1.55
C GLN A 63 -4.26 -19.40 -2.45
N GLN A 64 -5.23 -19.64 -3.32
CA GLN A 64 -5.80 -18.60 -4.18
C GLN A 64 -6.46 -17.48 -3.39
N GLN A 65 -7.23 -17.81 -2.35
CA GLN A 65 -7.85 -16.80 -1.48
C GLN A 65 -6.80 -15.97 -0.74
N MET A 66 -5.74 -16.59 -0.22
CA MET A 66 -4.65 -15.88 0.44
C MET A 66 -3.93 -14.93 -0.52
N VAL A 67 -3.61 -15.38 -1.73
CA VAL A 67 -3.01 -14.54 -2.78
C VAL A 67 -3.93 -13.35 -3.13
N MET A 68 -5.24 -13.60 -3.20
CA MET A 68 -6.23 -12.56 -3.49
C MET A 68 -6.26 -11.49 -2.38
N LEU A 69 -6.34 -11.89 -1.11
CA LEU A 69 -6.35 -10.98 0.03
C LEU A 69 -5.06 -10.15 0.12
N LEU A 70 -3.91 -10.76 -0.14
CA LEU A 70 -2.62 -10.04 -0.15
C LEU A 70 -2.57 -8.98 -1.25
N LYS A 71 -3.06 -9.31 -2.46
CA LYS A 71 -3.16 -8.35 -3.57
C LYS A 71 -4.19 -7.25 -3.32
N GLU A 72 -5.27 -7.56 -2.60
CA GLU A 72 -6.24 -6.53 -2.20
C GLU A 72 -5.63 -5.58 -1.17
N GLY A 73 -4.89 -6.11 -0.19
CA GLY A 73 -4.13 -5.30 0.76
C GLY A 73 -3.10 -4.40 0.08
N GLU A 74 -2.30 -4.93 -0.86
CA GLU A 74 -1.36 -4.16 -1.70
C GLU A 74 -2.06 -2.94 -2.32
N ARG A 75 -3.18 -3.16 -3.03
CA ARG A 75 -3.94 -2.08 -3.67
C ARG A 75 -4.49 -1.06 -2.68
N ALA A 76 -4.93 -1.51 -1.51
CA ALA A 76 -5.45 -0.62 -0.48
C ALA A 76 -4.34 0.32 0.03
N PHE A 77 -3.15 -0.21 0.29
CA PHE A 77 -2.00 0.58 0.72
C PHE A 77 -1.51 1.55 -0.37
N ASP A 78 -1.49 1.12 -1.64
CA ASP A 78 -1.19 2.00 -2.76
C ASP A 78 -2.19 3.15 -2.87
N SER A 79 -3.49 2.86 -2.72
CA SER A 79 -4.53 3.89 -2.75
C SER A 79 -4.38 4.90 -1.60
N ILE A 80 -3.98 4.46 -0.41
CA ILE A 80 -3.71 5.36 0.72
C ILE A 80 -2.48 6.23 0.41
N ALA A 81 -1.41 5.64 -0.11
CA ALA A 81 -0.21 6.38 -0.50
C ALA A 81 -0.50 7.46 -1.55
N ASP A 82 -1.36 7.17 -2.53
CA ASP A 82 -1.77 8.12 -3.56
C ASP A 82 -2.61 9.27 -2.96
N ALA A 83 -3.51 8.97 -2.02
CA ALA A 83 -4.30 9.98 -1.33
C ALA A 83 -3.42 10.92 -0.49
N LEU A 84 -2.42 10.38 0.23
CA LEU A 84 -1.47 11.16 1.03
C LEU A 84 -0.61 12.07 0.14
N ASN A 85 -0.11 11.56 -0.99
CA ASN A 85 0.62 12.38 -1.96
C ASN A 85 -0.26 13.49 -2.57
N THR A 86 -1.53 13.19 -2.85
CA THR A 86 -2.49 14.17 -3.36
C THR A 86 -2.71 15.30 -2.34
N ALA A 87 -2.89 14.96 -1.06
CA ALA A 87 -3.00 15.94 0.01
C ALA A 87 -1.73 16.79 0.15
N ALA A 88 -0.55 16.19 0.12
CA ALA A 88 0.73 16.91 0.17
C ALA A 88 0.87 17.92 -0.99
N ASN A 89 0.55 17.50 -2.22
CA ASN A 89 0.60 18.38 -3.39
C ASN A 89 -0.40 19.56 -3.27
N ALA A 90 -1.60 19.31 -2.73
CA ALA A 90 -2.59 20.36 -2.53
C ALA A 90 -2.09 21.44 -1.54
N TYR A 91 -1.44 21.03 -0.44
CA TYR A 91 -0.84 21.95 0.50
C TYR A 91 0.31 22.77 -0.12
N GLU A 92 1.19 22.13 -0.90
CA GLU A 92 2.27 22.83 -1.61
C GLU A 92 1.74 23.87 -2.63
N ASP A 93 0.64 23.55 -3.32
CA ASP A 93 0.01 24.48 -4.26
C ASP A 93 -0.62 25.67 -3.56
N ASP A 94 -1.30 25.44 -2.44
CA ASP A 94 -1.88 26.50 -1.62
C ASP A 94 -0.80 27.46 -1.09
N GLU A 95 0.32 26.94 -0.57
CA GLU A 95 1.44 27.77 -0.13
C GLU A 95 2.02 28.62 -1.26
N ARG A 96 2.26 28.02 -2.43
CA ARG A 96 2.78 28.74 -3.60
C ARG A 96 1.85 29.86 -4.04
N ASN A 97 0.55 29.63 -3.99
CA ASN A 97 -0.46 30.63 -4.35
C ASN A 97 -0.52 31.78 -3.33
N VAL A 98 -0.37 31.49 -2.03
CA VAL A 98 -0.29 32.51 -0.97
C VAL A 98 0.93 33.40 -1.16
N VAL A 99 2.12 32.81 -1.35
CA VAL A 99 3.37 33.57 -1.57
C VAL A 99 3.27 34.45 -2.81
N ARG A 100 2.73 33.94 -3.93
CA ARG A 100 2.52 34.72 -5.15
C ARG A 100 1.61 35.91 -4.93
N ARG A 101 0.51 35.74 -4.19
CA ARG A 101 -0.42 36.83 -3.85
C ARG A 101 0.25 37.88 -2.97
N MET A 102 1.07 37.48 -1.99
CA MET A 102 1.79 38.42 -1.13
C MET A 102 2.81 39.26 -1.93
N ASN A 103 3.52 38.64 -2.88
CA ASN A 103 4.49 39.33 -3.73
C ASN A 103 3.85 40.25 -4.79
N ALA A 104 2.58 40.06 -5.13
CA ALA A 104 1.86 40.89 -6.10
C ALA A 104 1.23 42.16 -5.48
N VAL A 105 1.21 42.27 -4.15
CA VAL A 105 0.59 43.38 -3.40
C VAL A 105 1.65 44.30 -2.74
N ASN A 106 2.94 43.94 -2.85
CA ASN A 106 4.09 44.78 -2.50
C ASN A 106 4.74 45.37 -3.76
#